data_AF-A0A7C8D9U0-F1
#
_entry.id   AF-A0A7C8D9U0-F1
#
_cell.length_a   1.000
_cell.length_b   1.000
_cell.length_c   1.000
_cell.angle_alpha   90.00
_cell.angle_beta   90.00
_cell.angle_gamma   90.00
#
_symmetry.space_group_name_H-M   'P 1'
#
loop_
_entity.id
_entity.type
_entity.pdbx_description
1 polymer ?
#
loop_
_entity_poly.entity_id
_entity_poly.type
_entity_poly.pdbx_seq_one_letter_code
_entity_poly.pdbx_strand_id
1 'polypeptide(L)'
;MVKKWRGERVERVDGEVEIAGEMRNHITFILPRLPLTELDNSQRGKVWLSLDTDDLCHHPKVYGHPKRSKRNSPQAYKMSERLGKSWEGFIRWREGRGKGLPVTLFVIAEQLEDVQFATNLKQLLLKDDTVSIGCHGNKHRCWSAWPEDKAGFATELSLSIEKLSAFAGEKFRPWFRAPAGYIAPWMIEVLSQHGITLDSSGSVTRISDRKVGVKSGFEIVRDMAWKKG
;
A
#
# COMPACT_ATOMS: atom_id res chain seq x y z
N MET A 1 -0.90 21.32 6.98
CA MET A 1 -0.50 20.63 5.75
C MET A 1 -1.52 19.57 5.30
N VAL A 2 -2.03 18.69 6.18
CA VAL A 2 -3.10 17.70 5.86
C VAL A 2 -4.47 18.34 5.54
N LYS A 3 -4.77 19.53 6.11
CA LYS A 3 -5.97 20.32 5.75
C LYS A 3 -6.12 20.58 4.24
N LYS A 4 -5.00 20.68 3.49
CA LYS A 4 -5.00 20.86 2.03
C LYS A 4 -5.67 19.69 1.29
N TRP A 5 -5.67 18.51 1.90
CA TRP A 5 -6.12 17.25 1.30
C TRP A 5 -7.41 16.70 1.92
N ARG A 6 -8.13 17.54 2.69
CA ARG A 6 -9.31 17.15 3.48
C ARG A 6 -9.11 15.92 4.37
N GLY A 7 -7.86 15.58 4.69
CA GLY A 7 -7.57 14.52 5.65
C GLY A 7 -7.95 14.96 7.06
N GLU A 8 -8.60 14.06 7.80
CA GLU A 8 -8.94 14.29 9.19
C GLU A 8 -7.88 13.62 10.07
N ARG A 9 -7.28 14.40 10.98
CA ARG A 9 -6.44 13.83 12.04
C ARG A 9 -7.36 13.08 12.98
N VAL A 10 -7.07 11.80 13.21
CA VAL A 10 -7.89 11.01 14.14
C VAL A 10 -7.16 10.99 15.47
N GLU A 11 -7.20 12.12 16.19
CA GLU A 11 -6.44 12.33 17.43
C GLU A 11 -6.62 11.22 18.48
N ARG A 12 -7.79 10.58 18.49
CA ARG A 12 -8.12 9.46 19.39
C ARG A 12 -7.38 8.15 19.08
N VAL A 13 -6.74 8.03 17.92
CA VAL A 13 -5.90 6.87 17.56
C VAL A 13 -4.44 7.26 17.39
N ASP A 14 -4.14 8.53 17.62
CA ASP A 14 -2.77 8.93 17.87
C ASP A 14 -2.31 8.30 19.17
N GLY A 15 -1.05 7.94 19.23
CA GLY A 15 -0.47 7.38 20.44
C GLY A 15 0.69 6.48 20.14
N GLU A 16 1.17 5.85 21.20
CA GLU A 16 2.27 4.92 21.10
C GLU A 16 1.80 3.61 20.46
N VAL A 17 2.35 3.32 19.29
CA VAL A 17 2.24 2.02 18.62
C VAL A 17 3.55 1.31 18.78
N GLU A 18 3.48 0.03 19.11
CA GLU A 18 4.66 -0.83 19.05
C GLU A 18 5.01 -1.10 17.58
N ILE A 19 5.98 -0.37 17.06
CA ILE A 19 6.51 -0.60 15.72
C ILE A 19 7.92 -1.12 15.89
N ALA A 20 8.11 -2.35 15.40
CA ALA A 20 9.36 -3.06 15.57
C ALA A 20 9.83 -3.16 17.02
N GLY A 21 8.96 -3.50 17.98
CA GLY A 21 9.39 -3.69 19.38
C GLY A 21 9.88 -2.41 20.06
N GLU A 22 9.53 -1.23 19.53
CA GLU A 22 9.72 0.07 20.18
C GLU A 22 8.37 0.76 20.19
N MET A 23 8.03 1.37 21.32
CA MET A 23 6.89 2.28 21.38
C MET A 23 7.26 3.53 20.60
N ARG A 24 6.45 3.84 19.58
CA ARG A 24 6.63 5.01 18.75
C ARG A 24 5.35 5.80 18.75
N ASN A 25 5.45 7.08 19.09
CA ASN A 25 4.32 7.97 18.98
C ASN A 25 3.98 8.16 17.50
N HIS A 26 2.78 7.76 17.13
CA HIS A 26 2.28 7.79 15.77
C HIS A 26 1.06 8.68 15.71
N ILE A 27 0.97 9.47 14.65
CA ILE A 27 -0.18 10.33 14.38
C ILE A 27 -0.87 9.75 13.16
N THR A 28 -2.14 9.40 13.31
CA THR A 28 -2.92 8.80 12.23
C THR A 28 -3.78 9.87 11.58
N PHE A 29 -3.70 9.90 10.26
CA PHE A 29 -4.61 10.69 9.43
C PHE A 29 -5.47 9.71 8.63
N ILE A 30 -6.79 9.92 8.67
CA ILE A 30 -7.67 9.33 7.67
C ILE A 30 -7.72 10.32 6.52
N LEU A 31 -7.10 9.94 5.40
CA LEU A 31 -7.30 10.65 4.16
C LEU A 31 -8.67 10.21 3.58
N PRO A 32 -9.47 11.13 3.04
CA PRO A 32 -10.61 10.72 2.23
C PRO A 32 -10.09 9.81 1.11
N ARG A 33 -10.85 8.76 0.77
CA ARG A 33 -10.55 7.95 -0.42
C ARG A 33 -10.49 8.91 -1.62
N LEU A 34 -9.29 9.10 -2.15
CA LEU A 34 -9.10 9.86 -3.38
C LEU A 34 -9.38 8.92 -4.57
N PRO A 35 -9.92 9.42 -5.69
CA PRO A 35 -10.24 10.80 -5.95
C PRO A 35 -11.68 11.20 -5.57
N LEU A 36 -11.79 12.50 -5.32
CA LEU A 36 -12.99 13.33 -5.20
C LEU A 36 -13.77 13.38 -6.52
N THR A 37 -14.60 12.38 -6.81
CA THR A 37 -15.81 12.60 -7.59
C THR A 37 -16.98 12.70 -6.63
N GLU A 38 -17.96 13.56 -6.93
CA GLU A 38 -19.27 13.45 -6.31
C GLU A 38 -19.69 11.98 -6.38
N LEU A 39 -20.03 11.39 -5.24
CA LEU A 39 -20.63 10.07 -5.17
C LEU A 39 -21.99 10.18 -5.85
N ASP A 40 -21.99 10.09 -7.17
CA ASP A 40 -23.19 9.84 -7.94
C ASP A 40 -23.83 8.57 -7.34
N ASN A 41 -25.12 8.66 -7.02
CA ASN A 41 -25.90 7.54 -6.50
C ASN A 41 -25.85 6.30 -7.43
N SER A 42 -25.35 6.42 -8.67
CA SER A 42 -24.99 5.30 -9.57
C SER A 42 -23.81 4.43 -9.11
N GLN A 43 -22.99 4.89 -8.15
CA GLN A 43 -21.82 4.17 -7.62
C GLN A 43 -22.16 3.27 -6.41
N ARG A 44 -23.41 3.27 -5.94
CA ARG A 44 -23.86 2.37 -4.86
C ARG A 44 -23.66 0.91 -5.29
N GLY A 45 -22.69 0.23 -4.67
CA GLY A 45 -22.42 -1.20 -4.90
C GLY A 45 -21.21 -1.53 -5.79
N LYS A 46 -20.38 -0.56 -6.20
CA LYS A 46 -19.14 -0.88 -6.93
C LYS A 46 -18.03 -1.34 -5.97
N VAL A 47 -17.50 -2.53 -6.23
CA VAL A 47 -16.38 -3.12 -5.48
C VAL A 47 -15.07 -2.80 -6.20
N TRP A 48 -14.10 -2.26 -5.47
CA TRP A 48 -12.71 -2.11 -5.90
C TRP A 48 -11.85 -3.10 -5.13
N LEU A 49 -11.07 -3.90 -5.86
CA LEU A 49 -10.12 -4.83 -5.25
C LEU A 49 -8.71 -4.27 -5.38
N SER A 50 -7.99 -4.23 -4.27
CA SER A 50 -6.59 -3.85 -4.21
C SER A 50 -5.75 -5.00 -3.68
N LEU A 51 -4.66 -5.35 -4.36
CA LEU A 51 -3.79 -6.47 -4.00
C LEU A 51 -2.34 -6.01 -3.93
N ASP A 52 -1.59 -6.55 -2.98
CA ASP A 52 -0.15 -6.30 -2.83
C ASP A 52 0.58 -7.48 -3.45
N THR A 53 1.61 -7.22 -4.24
CA THR A 53 2.37 -8.28 -4.94
C THR A 53 3.51 -8.86 -4.10
N ASP A 54 3.39 -8.79 -2.77
CA ASP A 54 4.36 -9.33 -1.81
C ASP A 54 4.81 -10.76 -2.19
N ASP A 55 6.10 -10.99 -2.03
CA ASP A 55 6.72 -12.30 -2.23
C ASP A 55 7.41 -12.73 -0.93
N LEU A 56 7.91 -13.96 -0.88
CA LEU A 56 8.57 -14.54 0.28
C LEU A 56 9.73 -13.68 0.78
N CYS A 57 10.51 -13.07 -0.12
CA CYS A 57 11.62 -12.18 0.24
C CYS A 57 11.15 -10.84 0.84
N HIS A 58 9.93 -10.40 0.54
CA HIS A 58 9.36 -9.15 1.04
C HIS A 58 8.76 -9.31 2.46
N HIS A 59 8.66 -10.54 2.96
CA HIS A 59 8.18 -10.77 4.32
C HIS A 59 9.07 -10.03 5.34
N PRO A 60 8.52 -9.32 6.34
CA PRO A 60 9.31 -8.52 7.30
C PRO A 60 10.42 -9.27 8.04
N LYS A 61 10.29 -10.61 8.16
CA LYS A 61 11.31 -11.50 8.73
C LYS A 61 12.56 -11.67 7.85
N VAL A 62 12.43 -11.41 6.55
CA VAL A 62 13.50 -11.53 5.57
C VAL A 62 14.13 -10.16 5.36
N TYR A 63 13.33 -9.14 5.04
CA TYR A 63 13.83 -7.81 4.72
C TYR A 63 12.87 -6.68 5.16
N GLY A 64 13.38 -5.44 5.22
CA GLY A 64 12.57 -4.22 5.31
C GLY A 64 12.19 -3.76 6.72
N HIS A 65 12.39 -4.56 7.76
CA HIS A 65 11.94 -4.25 9.13
C HIS A 65 13.08 -4.40 10.17
N PRO A 66 13.40 -3.36 10.97
CA PRO A 66 14.66 -3.27 11.71
C PRO A 66 14.90 -4.38 12.72
N LYS A 67 13.84 -4.86 13.40
CA LYS A 67 13.95 -5.93 14.42
C LYS A 67 13.57 -7.33 13.95
N ARG A 68 12.99 -7.48 12.75
CA ARG A 68 12.46 -8.78 12.27
C ARG A 68 13.33 -9.36 11.17
N SER A 69 13.91 -8.51 10.34
CA SER A 69 14.73 -8.93 9.23
C SER A 69 16.02 -9.59 9.73
N LYS A 70 16.35 -10.74 9.18
CA LYS A 70 17.67 -11.36 9.37
C LYS A 70 18.73 -10.49 8.66
N ARG A 71 19.95 -10.44 9.19
CA ARG A 71 21.11 -9.74 8.58
C ARG A 71 21.62 -10.47 7.32
N ASN A 72 20.74 -10.74 6.37
CA ASN A 72 21.12 -11.28 5.07
C ASN A 72 21.35 -10.11 4.12
N SER A 73 22.41 -10.17 3.33
CA SER A 73 22.65 -9.20 2.27
C SER A 73 21.48 -9.23 1.28
N PRO A 74 20.99 -8.07 0.81
CA PRO A 74 19.93 -8.04 -0.19
C PRO A 74 20.42 -8.73 -1.46
N GLN A 75 19.72 -9.78 -1.86
CA GLN A 75 19.94 -10.46 -3.14
C GLN A 75 19.11 -9.75 -4.23
N ALA A 76 19.53 -9.90 -5.49
CA ALA A 76 18.69 -9.49 -6.60
C ALA A 76 17.33 -10.21 -6.51
N TYR A 77 16.25 -9.48 -6.78
CA TYR A 77 14.93 -10.06 -6.71
C TYR A 77 14.77 -11.18 -7.76
N LYS A 78 14.14 -12.27 -7.34
CA LYS A 78 13.70 -13.36 -8.21
C LYS A 78 12.31 -13.80 -7.78
N MET A 79 11.39 -13.89 -8.73
CA MET A 79 10.03 -14.32 -8.46
C MET A 79 10.04 -15.75 -7.89
N SER A 80 9.40 -15.95 -6.73
CA SER A 80 9.31 -17.27 -6.13
C SER A 80 8.31 -18.16 -6.88
N GLU A 81 8.48 -19.48 -6.80
CA GLU A 81 7.49 -20.43 -7.29
C GLU A 81 6.11 -20.22 -6.65
N ARG A 82 6.08 -19.77 -5.40
CA ARG A 82 4.84 -19.50 -4.67
C ARG A 82 4.11 -18.30 -5.28
N LEU A 83 4.82 -17.22 -5.58
CA LEU A 83 4.22 -16.08 -6.26
C LEU A 83 3.80 -16.47 -7.69
N GLY A 84 4.58 -17.33 -8.37
CA GLY A 84 4.23 -17.88 -9.69
C GLY A 84 2.88 -18.62 -9.68
N LYS A 85 2.71 -19.58 -8.77
CA LYS A 85 1.44 -20.31 -8.61
C LYS A 85 0.28 -19.38 -8.20
N SER A 86 0.56 -18.38 -7.36
CA SER A 86 -0.44 -17.39 -6.94
C SER A 86 -0.88 -16.51 -8.11
N TRP A 87 0.05 -16.15 -8.99
CA TRP A 87 -0.23 -15.41 -10.23
C TRP A 87 -1.15 -16.20 -11.14
N GLU A 88 -0.86 -17.48 -11.40
CA GLU A 88 -1.75 -18.35 -12.19
C GLU A 88 -3.16 -18.45 -11.59
N GLY A 89 -3.26 -18.58 -10.26
CA GLY A 89 -4.53 -18.57 -9.55
C GLY A 89 -5.28 -17.25 -9.72
N PHE A 90 -4.58 -16.13 -9.62
CA PHE A 90 -5.14 -14.80 -9.86
C PHE A 90 -5.65 -14.65 -11.30
N ILE A 91 -4.88 -15.08 -12.31
CA ILE A 91 -5.31 -15.03 -13.71
C ILE A 91 -6.57 -15.89 -13.94
N ARG A 92 -6.62 -17.13 -13.44
CA ARG A 92 -7.82 -17.97 -13.54
C ARG A 92 -9.04 -17.34 -12.88
N TRP A 93 -8.86 -16.75 -11.70
CA TRP A 93 -9.93 -16.01 -11.03
C TRP A 93 -10.37 -14.81 -11.87
N ARG A 94 -9.41 -14.09 -12.46
CA ARG A 94 -9.63 -12.88 -13.24
C ARG A 94 -10.39 -13.13 -14.53
N GLU A 95 -10.12 -14.25 -15.19
CA GLU A 95 -10.83 -14.69 -16.40
C GLU A 95 -12.24 -15.21 -16.10
N GLY A 96 -12.48 -15.66 -14.86
CA GLY A 96 -13.78 -16.13 -14.39
C GLY A 96 -14.53 -15.09 -13.56
N ARG A 97 -14.69 -15.37 -12.26
CA ARG A 97 -15.54 -14.56 -11.34
C ARG A 97 -15.04 -13.13 -11.16
N GLY A 98 -13.76 -12.88 -11.38
CA GLY A 98 -13.14 -11.58 -11.27
C GLY A 98 -13.31 -10.71 -12.51
N LYS A 99 -13.85 -11.22 -13.62
CA LYS A 99 -13.86 -10.52 -14.92
C LYS A 99 -14.57 -9.17 -14.83
N GLY A 100 -13.94 -8.12 -15.36
CA GLY A 100 -14.49 -6.76 -15.42
C GLY A 100 -14.50 -5.98 -14.11
N LEU A 101 -14.12 -6.59 -12.98
CA LEU A 101 -13.98 -5.85 -11.72
C LEU A 101 -12.78 -4.89 -11.78
N PRO A 102 -12.86 -3.66 -11.26
CA PRO A 102 -11.67 -2.82 -11.13
C PRO A 102 -10.67 -3.42 -10.13
N VAL A 103 -9.43 -3.66 -10.58
CA VAL A 103 -8.35 -4.18 -9.74
C VAL A 103 -7.16 -3.23 -9.77
N THR A 104 -6.57 -2.98 -8.60
CA THR A 104 -5.27 -2.30 -8.50
C THR A 104 -4.26 -3.24 -7.86
N LEU A 105 -3.14 -3.46 -8.55
CA LEU A 105 -1.97 -4.13 -8.00
C LEU A 105 -1.02 -3.07 -7.43
N PHE A 106 -0.77 -3.09 -6.13
CA PHE A 106 0.31 -2.32 -5.52
C PHE A 106 1.60 -3.13 -5.70
N VAL A 107 2.44 -2.66 -6.62
CA VAL A 107 3.63 -3.38 -7.09
C VAL A 107 4.88 -2.87 -6.38
N ILE A 108 5.71 -3.81 -5.95
CA ILE A 108 7.04 -3.52 -5.40
C ILE A 108 8.00 -3.38 -6.60
N ALA A 109 8.65 -2.21 -6.73
CA ALA A 109 9.33 -1.86 -7.98
C ALA A 109 10.52 -2.78 -8.34
N GLU A 110 11.21 -3.39 -7.37
CA GLU A 110 12.27 -4.36 -7.65
C GLU A 110 11.75 -5.61 -8.36
N GLN A 111 10.44 -5.90 -8.30
CA GLN A 111 9.87 -7.06 -8.98
C GLN A 111 9.94 -6.96 -10.49
N LEU A 112 10.03 -5.73 -11.04
CA LEU A 112 10.23 -5.51 -12.46
C LEU A 112 11.63 -5.91 -12.95
N GLU A 113 12.57 -6.18 -12.04
CA GLU A 113 13.91 -6.66 -12.37
C GLU A 113 13.91 -8.17 -12.70
N ASP A 114 12.85 -8.90 -12.33
CA ASP A 114 12.64 -10.29 -12.71
C ASP A 114 11.84 -10.39 -14.02
N VAL A 115 12.44 -11.02 -15.02
CA VAL A 115 11.87 -11.13 -16.39
C VAL A 115 10.52 -11.85 -16.38
N GLN A 116 10.35 -12.87 -15.52
CA GLN A 116 9.11 -13.64 -15.46
C GLN A 116 7.98 -12.79 -14.88
N PHE A 117 8.21 -12.11 -13.76
CA PHE A 117 7.23 -11.22 -13.16
C PHE A 117 6.88 -10.06 -14.10
N ALA A 118 7.89 -9.40 -14.69
CA ALA A 118 7.68 -8.31 -15.63
C ALA A 118 6.87 -8.76 -16.86
N THR A 119 7.19 -9.91 -17.44
CA THR A 119 6.44 -10.45 -18.59
C THR A 119 4.98 -10.72 -18.23
N ASN A 120 4.77 -11.40 -17.10
CA ASN A 120 3.43 -11.73 -16.60
C ASN A 120 2.58 -10.48 -16.37
N LEU A 121 3.14 -9.47 -15.70
CA LEU A 121 2.45 -8.22 -15.43
C LEU A 121 2.16 -7.44 -16.72
N LYS A 122 3.12 -7.36 -17.64
CA LYS A 122 2.92 -6.67 -18.93
C LYS A 122 1.77 -7.29 -19.72
N GLN A 123 1.73 -8.63 -19.79
CA GLN A 123 0.67 -9.35 -20.48
C GLN A 123 -0.70 -9.10 -19.86
N LEU A 124 -0.80 -9.03 -18.53
CA LEU A 124 -2.05 -8.69 -17.85
C LEU A 124 -2.52 -7.28 -18.21
N LEU A 125 -1.63 -6.28 -18.12
CA LEU A 125 -1.97 -4.89 -18.42
C LEU A 125 -2.39 -4.66 -19.88
N LEU A 126 -1.81 -5.41 -20.81
CA LEU A 126 -2.17 -5.35 -22.23
C LEU A 126 -3.54 -5.96 -22.53
N LYS A 127 -3.97 -6.95 -21.75
CA LYS A 127 -5.21 -7.71 -21.99
C LYS A 127 -6.41 -7.17 -21.22
N ASP A 128 -6.18 -6.45 -20.12
CA ASP A 128 -7.23 -6.08 -19.18
C ASP A 128 -7.21 -4.59 -18.86
N ASP A 129 -8.18 -3.87 -19.42
CA ASP A 129 -8.26 -2.42 -19.24
C ASP A 129 -8.68 -1.97 -17.84
N THR A 130 -9.23 -2.88 -17.05
CA THR A 130 -9.73 -2.61 -15.70
C THR A 130 -8.71 -2.93 -14.61
N VAL A 131 -7.49 -3.33 -14.99
CA VAL A 131 -6.34 -3.46 -14.10
C VAL A 131 -5.49 -2.20 -14.13
N SER A 132 -5.09 -1.74 -12.94
CA SER A 132 -4.20 -0.60 -12.72
C SER A 132 -3.07 -0.98 -11.77
N ILE A 133 -2.01 -0.17 -11.75
CA ILE A 133 -0.86 -0.37 -10.85
C ILE A 133 -0.68 0.85 -9.95
N GLY A 134 -0.46 0.59 -8.66
CA GLY A 134 0.03 1.55 -7.67
C GLY A 134 1.42 1.16 -7.16
N CYS A 135 2.04 2.06 -6.40
CA CYS A 135 3.36 1.89 -5.82
C CYS A 135 3.30 1.22 -4.44
N HIS A 136 4.09 0.16 -4.25
CA HIS A 136 4.30 -0.51 -2.96
C HIS A 136 5.75 -0.37 -2.45
N GLY A 137 6.43 0.71 -2.85
CA GLY A 137 7.85 0.95 -2.58
C GLY A 137 8.78 0.13 -3.48
N ASN A 138 10.10 0.26 -3.26
CA ASN A 138 11.09 -0.40 -4.12
C ASN A 138 11.44 -1.81 -3.63
N LYS A 139 11.71 -1.95 -2.33
CA LYS A 139 12.14 -3.21 -1.71
C LYS A 139 11.28 -3.65 -0.52
N HIS A 140 10.03 -3.19 -0.50
CA HIS A 140 9.10 -3.43 0.61
C HIS A 140 9.68 -3.00 2.00
N ARG A 141 10.45 -1.91 2.04
CA ARG A 141 10.98 -1.34 3.29
C ARG A 141 9.84 -0.74 4.11
N CYS A 142 9.72 -1.16 5.37
CA CYS A 142 8.74 -0.63 6.31
C CYS A 142 9.21 0.73 6.85
N TRP A 143 9.15 1.79 6.05
CA TRP A 143 9.72 3.11 6.36
C TRP A 143 9.31 3.67 7.72
N SER A 144 8.04 3.52 8.11
CA SER A 144 7.52 3.96 9.41
C SER A 144 8.12 3.22 10.62
N ALA A 145 8.75 2.06 10.41
CA ALA A 145 9.44 1.30 11.45
C ALA A 145 10.89 1.74 11.69
N TRP A 146 11.48 2.51 10.78
CA TRP A 146 12.83 3.07 10.91
C TRP A 146 12.75 4.49 11.49
N PRO A 147 13.84 5.04 12.06
CA PRO A 147 13.90 6.47 12.37
C PRO A 147 13.50 7.32 11.15
N GLU A 148 13.00 8.52 11.39
CA GLU A 148 12.61 9.43 10.32
C GLU A 148 13.77 9.65 9.34
N ASP A 149 13.49 9.38 8.07
CA ASP A 149 14.45 9.53 6.96
C ASP A 149 13.68 9.98 5.72
N LYS A 150 13.29 11.27 5.72
CA LYS A 150 12.53 11.88 4.62
C LYS A 150 13.29 11.80 3.30
N ALA A 151 14.60 12.03 3.32
CA ALA A 151 15.45 12.04 2.13
C ALA A 151 15.56 10.64 1.51
N GLY A 152 15.88 9.63 2.32
CA GLY A 152 15.93 8.24 1.85
C GLY A 152 14.58 7.76 1.33
N PHE A 153 13.49 8.10 2.02
CA PHE A 153 12.14 7.73 1.55
C PHE A 153 11.79 8.42 0.23
N ALA A 154 12.11 9.71 0.08
CA ALA A 154 11.90 10.46 -1.15
C ALA A 154 12.66 9.84 -2.32
N THR A 155 13.95 9.54 -2.15
CA THR A 155 14.77 8.90 -3.18
C THR A 155 14.20 7.55 -3.60
N GLU A 156 13.81 6.69 -2.65
CA GLU A 156 13.24 5.38 -2.97
C GLU A 156 11.85 5.49 -3.62
N LEU A 157 11.03 6.43 -3.16
CA LEU A 157 9.70 6.68 -3.72
C LEU A 157 9.81 7.18 -5.17
N SER A 158 10.70 8.14 -5.43
CA SER A 158 10.96 8.65 -6.79
C SER A 158 11.39 7.53 -7.73
N LEU A 159 12.37 6.71 -7.31
CA LEU A 159 12.83 5.56 -8.08
C LEU A 159 11.69 4.58 -8.39
N SER A 160 10.85 4.30 -7.40
CA SER A 160 9.72 3.36 -7.54
C SER A 160 8.68 3.89 -8.52
N ILE A 161 8.31 5.17 -8.39
CA ILE A 161 7.34 5.82 -9.28
C ILE A 161 7.88 5.85 -10.71
N GLU A 162 9.14 6.22 -10.91
CA GLU A 162 9.76 6.26 -12.24
C GLU A 162 9.72 4.89 -12.93
N LYS A 163 10.19 3.83 -12.25
CA LYS A 163 10.18 2.46 -12.78
C LYS A 163 8.76 1.99 -13.13
N LEU A 164 7.82 2.15 -12.21
CA LEU A 164 6.46 1.66 -12.38
C LEU A 164 5.68 2.44 -13.44
N SER A 165 5.83 3.77 -13.47
CA SER A 165 5.16 4.63 -14.45
C SER A 165 5.70 4.39 -15.86
N ALA A 166 7.03 4.27 -16.03
CA ALA A 166 7.64 3.93 -17.31
C ALA A 166 7.16 2.55 -17.82
N PHE A 167 7.04 1.57 -16.93
CA PHE A 167 6.62 0.21 -17.29
C PHE A 167 5.13 0.12 -17.69
N ALA A 168 4.26 0.75 -16.89
CA ALA A 168 2.81 0.59 -16.97
C ALA A 168 2.11 1.66 -17.83
N GLY A 169 2.78 2.78 -18.13
CA GLY A 169 2.23 3.89 -18.92
C GLY A 169 0.90 4.38 -18.33
N GLU A 170 -0.13 4.46 -19.16
CA GLU A 170 -1.47 4.92 -18.77
C GLU A 170 -2.17 4.03 -17.73
N LYS A 171 -1.67 2.81 -17.45
CA LYS A 171 -2.19 1.94 -16.38
C LYS A 171 -1.60 2.27 -15.00
N PHE A 172 -0.54 3.08 -14.95
CA PHE A 172 -0.01 3.57 -13.69
C PHE A 172 -0.98 4.55 -13.04
N ARG A 173 -1.16 4.42 -11.73
CA ARG A 173 -1.83 5.40 -10.89
C ARG A 173 -0.83 5.88 -9.86
N PRO A 174 -0.72 7.20 -9.61
CA PRO A 174 0.15 7.74 -8.58
C PRO A 174 -0.46 7.48 -7.19
N TRP A 175 -0.67 6.22 -6.88
CA TRP A 175 -1.27 5.69 -5.68
C TRP A 175 -0.20 4.94 -4.91
N PHE A 176 -0.26 4.99 -3.60
CA PHE A 176 0.71 4.38 -2.71
C PHE A 176 0.03 3.44 -1.72
N ARG A 177 0.75 2.39 -1.35
CA ARG A 177 0.48 1.59 -0.17
C ARG A 177 1.80 1.32 0.52
N ALA A 178 1.86 1.62 1.81
CA ALA A 178 3.05 1.42 2.60
C ALA A 178 3.31 -0.06 2.80
N PRO A 179 4.55 -0.53 2.61
CA PRO A 179 4.99 -1.82 3.11
C PRO A 179 4.61 -2.01 4.59
N ALA A 180 4.16 -3.22 4.92
CA ALA A 180 3.57 -3.57 6.22
C ALA A 180 2.30 -2.81 6.65
N GLY A 181 1.79 -1.89 5.80
CA GLY A 181 0.48 -1.24 5.98
C GLY A 181 0.47 -0.04 6.92
N TYR A 182 1.62 0.59 7.21
CA TYR A 182 1.70 1.73 8.13
C TYR A 182 2.51 2.89 7.54
N ILE A 183 1.96 4.11 7.61
CA ILE A 183 2.64 5.37 7.25
C ILE A 183 2.90 6.20 8.51
N ALA A 184 4.08 6.80 8.64
CA ALA A 184 4.36 7.74 9.72
C ALA A 184 3.99 9.18 9.29
N PRO A 185 3.75 10.12 10.23
CA PRO A 185 3.30 11.48 9.90
C PRO A 185 4.25 12.24 8.97
N TRP A 186 5.56 12.03 9.16
CA TRP A 186 6.60 12.65 8.35
C TRP A 186 6.59 12.19 6.88
N MET A 187 6.00 11.03 6.57
CA MET A 187 5.92 10.49 5.21
C MET A 187 4.90 11.23 4.34
N ILE A 188 3.87 11.84 4.94
CA ILE A 188 2.77 12.50 4.22
C ILE A 188 3.26 13.62 3.31
N GLU A 189 4.20 14.41 3.82
CA GLU A 189 4.81 15.51 3.06
C GLU A 189 5.53 14.98 1.82
N VAL A 190 6.34 13.93 1.99
CA VAL A 190 7.13 13.31 0.92
C VAL A 190 6.22 12.70 -0.15
N LEU A 191 5.19 11.94 0.26
CA LEU A 191 4.19 11.36 -0.64
C LEU A 191 3.52 12.45 -1.49
N SER A 192 3.09 13.54 -0.85
CA SER A 192 2.45 14.66 -1.54
C SER A 192 3.39 15.37 -2.53
N GLN A 193 4.66 15.55 -2.18
CA GLN A 193 5.66 16.17 -3.06
C GLN A 193 5.95 15.33 -4.30
N HIS A 194 5.82 14.01 -4.20
CA HIS A 194 6.01 13.07 -5.32
C HIS A 194 4.72 12.82 -6.13
N GLY A 195 3.70 13.64 -5.91
CA GLY A 195 2.45 13.59 -6.68
C GLY A 195 1.56 12.39 -6.36
N ILE A 196 1.79 11.69 -5.24
CA ILE A 196 0.88 10.63 -4.79
C ILE A 196 -0.49 11.24 -4.50
N THR A 197 -1.50 10.74 -5.19
CA THR A 197 -2.89 11.18 -5.09
C THR A 197 -3.76 10.22 -4.30
N LEU A 198 -3.26 9.08 -3.83
CA LEU A 198 -4.01 8.14 -3.00
C LEU A 198 -3.04 7.37 -2.11
N ASP A 199 -3.32 7.26 -0.82
CA ASP A 199 -2.72 6.25 0.05
C ASP A 199 -3.80 5.27 0.50
N SER A 200 -3.48 3.97 0.46
CA SER A 200 -4.36 2.90 0.94
C SER A 200 -3.70 2.05 2.02
N SER A 201 -2.81 2.68 2.78
CA SER A 201 -2.19 2.07 3.95
C SER A 201 -3.18 2.07 5.12
N GLY A 202 -3.04 1.08 6.01
CA GLY A 202 -3.90 0.93 7.17
C GLY A 202 -5.14 0.08 6.91
N SER A 203 -5.31 -0.98 7.71
CA SER A 203 -6.59 -1.64 7.89
C SER A 203 -7.08 -1.33 9.30
N VAL A 204 -8.28 -0.76 9.41
CA VAL A 204 -9.02 -0.74 10.67
C VAL A 204 -9.82 -2.06 10.72
N THR A 205 -9.15 -3.17 11.03
CA THR A 205 -9.82 -4.47 11.18
C THR A 205 -9.32 -5.16 12.44
N ARG A 206 -10.13 -6.00 13.10
CA ARG A 206 -9.81 -6.67 14.39
C ARG A 206 -8.44 -7.39 14.46
N ILE A 207 -7.78 -7.59 13.33
CA ILE A 207 -6.42 -8.16 13.24
C ILE A 207 -5.34 -7.10 13.52
N SER A 208 -5.58 -5.81 13.25
CA SER A 208 -4.71 -4.70 13.68
C SER A 208 -4.65 -4.61 15.20
N ASP A 209 -5.75 -4.90 15.90
CA ASP A 209 -5.87 -4.83 17.37
C ASP A 209 -4.95 -5.80 18.13
N ARG A 210 -4.44 -6.83 17.46
CA ARG A 210 -3.43 -7.75 18.02
C ARG A 210 -1.99 -7.29 17.80
N LYS A 211 -1.77 -6.35 16.86
CA LYS A 211 -0.45 -5.77 16.55
C LYS A 211 -0.18 -4.47 17.32
N VAL A 212 -1.24 -3.76 17.69
CA VAL A 212 -1.22 -2.70 18.70
C VAL A 212 -1.44 -3.33 20.07
N GLY A 213 -0.40 -3.37 20.91
CA GLY A 213 -0.55 -3.79 22.29
C GLY A 213 -1.65 -2.99 23.00
N VAL A 214 -2.55 -3.71 23.67
CA VAL A 214 -3.50 -3.26 24.70
C VAL A 214 -4.38 -2.06 24.34
N LYS A 215 -5.62 -2.40 23.90
CA LYS A 215 -6.85 -1.59 24.00
C LYS A 215 -6.71 -0.09 23.67
N SER A 216 -7.06 0.29 22.43
CA SER A 216 -7.63 1.63 22.21
C SER A 216 -8.63 1.67 21.05
N GLY A 217 -9.88 2.00 21.41
CA GLY A 217 -10.54 3.15 20.80
C GLY A 217 -11.51 2.97 19.63
N PHE A 218 -11.68 1.77 19.05
CA PHE A 218 -12.46 1.67 17.80
C PHE A 218 -13.93 1.21 17.90
N GLU A 219 -14.46 0.83 19.07
CA GLU A 219 -15.91 0.63 19.23
C GLU A 219 -16.72 1.94 19.10
N ILE A 220 -16.06 3.11 19.15
CA ILE A 220 -16.70 4.43 19.13
C ILE A 220 -16.76 5.03 17.71
N VAL A 221 -16.13 4.43 16.70
CA VAL A 221 -16.05 5.00 15.33
C VAL A 221 -17.28 4.65 14.48
N ARG A 222 -18.05 3.64 14.87
CA ARG A 222 -19.24 3.23 14.13
C ARG A 222 -20.41 4.22 14.29
N ASP A 223 -20.44 4.99 15.36
CA ASP A 223 -21.58 5.85 15.69
C ASP A 223 -21.50 7.29 15.15
N MET A 224 -20.34 7.74 14.66
CA MET A 224 -20.18 9.13 14.17
C MET A 224 -20.29 9.29 12.65
N ALA A 225 -20.22 8.20 11.86
CA ALA A 225 -20.29 8.27 10.40
C ALA A 225 -21.71 8.15 9.80
N TRP A 226 -22.76 8.01 10.64
CA TRP A 226 -24.14 7.82 10.16
C TRP A 226 -25.24 8.57 10.94
N LYS A 227 -24.94 9.69 11.58
CA LYS A 227 -26.02 10.62 11.94
C LYS A 227 -26.41 11.45 10.71
N LYS A 228 -27.57 11.07 10.15
CA LYS A 228 -28.36 11.84 9.18
C LYS A 228 -28.33 13.34 9.52
N GLY A 229 -27.86 14.13 8.58
CA GLY A 229 -28.39 15.44 8.23
C GLY A 229 -28.80 15.35 6.78
#